data_AF-A1JQW5-F1
#
_entry.id   AF-A1JQW5-F1
#
_cell.length_a   1.000
_cell.length_b   1.000
_cell.length_c   1.000
_cell.angle_alpha   90.00
_cell.angle_beta   90.00
_cell.angle_gamma   90.00
#
_symmetry.space_group_name_H-M   'P 1'
#
loop_
_entity.id
_entity.type
_entity.pdbx_description
1 polymer ?
#
loop_
_entity_poly.entity_id
_entity_poly.type
_entity_poly.pdbx_seq_one_letter_code
_entity_poly.pdbx_strand_id
1 'polypeptide(L)'
;MKLLLSILLISSPAFSVSSPINENMPVPAIALVSEAACIRSYSVKEHTACIKLVDSSIVKAYWAGKMSQFCKSPFNRSAGKDRQCRAVKMLSCALDEISGRYLEE
;
A
#
# COMPACT_ATOMS: atom_id res chain seq x y z
N MET A 1 1.81 56.83 -3.39
CA MET A 1 0.82 55.91 -2.80
C MET A 1 0.88 54.59 -3.56
N LYS A 2 1.30 53.50 -2.88
CA LYS A 2 1.19 52.08 -3.27
C LYS A 2 1.98 51.68 -4.54
N LEU A 3 3.20 51.14 -4.50
CA LEU A 3 3.68 49.97 -3.75
C LEU A 3 2.65 48.84 -3.83
N LEU A 4 2.68 48.07 -4.93
CA LEU A 4 2.08 46.72 -5.11
C LEU A 4 2.24 46.29 -6.59
N LEU A 5 3.48 46.19 -7.09
CA LEU A 5 3.75 45.62 -8.42
C LEU A 5 4.72 44.43 -8.37
N SER A 6 4.89 43.87 -7.17
CA SER A 6 5.67 42.67 -6.93
C SER A 6 4.80 41.74 -6.10
N ILE A 7 4.77 40.46 -6.45
CA ILE A 7 4.02 39.35 -5.81
C ILE A 7 2.62 39.12 -6.42
N LEU A 8 2.58 38.76 -7.70
CA LEU A 8 1.51 37.92 -8.27
C LEU A 8 2.11 36.71 -9.01
N LEU A 9 3.23 36.24 -8.46
CA LEU A 9 3.77 34.91 -8.66
C LEU A 9 3.60 34.22 -7.31
N ILE A 10 3.23 32.94 -7.32
CA ILE A 10 2.98 32.06 -6.15
C ILE A 10 1.50 32.00 -5.74
N SER A 11 0.77 31.07 -6.36
CA SER A 11 -0.01 30.03 -5.66
C SER A 11 -1.12 29.45 -6.56
N SER A 12 -0.78 29.02 -7.77
CA SER A 12 -1.53 27.88 -8.32
C SER A 12 -1.14 26.69 -7.45
N PRO A 13 -2.06 26.09 -6.66
CA PRO A 13 -1.77 24.78 -6.08
C PRO A 13 -1.51 23.89 -7.28
N ALA A 14 -0.27 23.44 -7.43
CA ALA A 14 0.02 22.29 -8.26
C ALA A 14 -0.76 21.15 -7.61
N PHE A 15 -1.99 20.93 -8.08
CA PHE A 15 -2.62 19.64 -7.96
C PHE A 15 -1.67 18.70 -8.69
N SER A 16 -0.76 18.09 -7.93
CA SER A 16 -0.12 16.85 -8.34
C SER A 16 -1.26 15.87 -8.51
N VAL A 17 -1.82 15.85 -9.72
CA VAL A 17 -2.41 14.65 -10.28
C VAL A 17 -1.27 13.66 -10.30
N SER A 18 -1.08 12.93 -9.19
CA SER A 18 -0.27 11.74 -9.24
C SER A 18 -0.99 10.85 -10.24
N SER A 19 -0.41 10.71 -11.44
CA SER A 19 -0.75 9.61 -12.33
C SER A 19 -0.90 8.36 -11.47
N PRO A 20 -1.96 7.54 -11.64
CA PRO A 20 -2.09 6.33 -10.86
C PRO A 20 -0.80 5.56 -11.09
N ILE A 21 -0.08 5.34 -10.00
CA ILE A 21 1.20 4.65 -10.02
C ILE A 21 0.84 3.26 -10.54
N ASN A 22 1.03 3.01 -11.85
CA ASN A 22 1.11 1.66 -12.38
C ASN A 22 2.49 1.12 -12.00
N GLU A 23 2.73 1.07 -10.68
CA GLU A 23 3.77 0.23 -10.11
C GLU A 23 3.25 -1.16 -10.37
N ASN A 24 3.89 -1.88 -11.31
CA ASN A 24 3.60 -3.25 -11.74
C ASN A 24 3.14 -4.14 -10.57
N MET A 25 1.87 -4.00 -10.19
CA MET A 25 1.29 -4.84 -9.16
C MET A 25 1.28 -6.21 -9.80
N PRO A 26 1.81 -7.25 -9.14
CA PRO A 26 1.91 -8.56 -9.74
C PRO A 26 0.53 -9.23 -9.72
N VAL A 27 -0.49 -8.56 -10.27
CA VAL A 27 -1.88 -9.03 -10.42
C VAL A 27 -1.91 -10.46 -10.98
N PRO A 28 -1.08 -10.85 -11.97
CA PRO A 28 -1.03 -12.24 -12.41
C PRO A 28 -0.60 -13.22 -11.31
N ALA A 29 0.36 -12.85 -10.46
CA ALA A 29 0.81 -13.71 -9.37
C ALA A 29 -0.21 -13.76 -8.21
N ILE A 30 -0.86 -12.62 -7.92
CA ILE A 30 -1.93 -12.54 -6.89
C ILE A 30 -3.08 -13.48 -7.26
N ALA A 31 -3.51 -13.45 -8.52
CA ALA A 31 -4.58 -14.32 -9.00
C ALA A 31 -4.23 -15.82 -8.88
N LEU A 32 -2.98 -16.20 -9.18
CA LEU A 32 -2.50 -17.57 -9.02
C LEU A 32 -2.50 -18.03 -7.56
N VAL A 33 -2.05 -17.18 -6.64
CA VAL A 33 -2.05 -17.48 -5.20
C VAL A 33 -3.48 -17.62 -4.68
N SER A 34 -4.38 -16.74 -5.08
CA SER A 34 -5.78 -16.81 -4.67
C SER A 34 -6.45 -18.10 -5.15
N GLU A 35 -6.23 -18.49 -6.41
CA GLU A 35 -6.74 -19.74 -6.96
C GLU A 35 -6.15 -20.97 -6.25
N ALA A 36 -4.89 -20.92 -5.81
CA ALA A 36 -4.26 -22.00 -5.06
C ALA A 36 -4.73 -22.08 -3.59
N ALA A 37 -5.04 -20.94 -2.97
CA ALA A 37 -5.45 -20.86 -1.57
C ALA A 37 -6.93 -21.24 -1.36
N CYS A 38 -7.78 -21.07 -2.37
CA CYS A 38 -9.22 -21.32 -2.26
C CYS A 38 -9.60 -22.74 -2.70
N ILE A 39 -10.45 -23.39 -1.91
CA ILE A 39 -10.86 -24.78 -2.17
C ILE A 39 -11.85 -24.83 -3.34
N ARG A 40 -11.51 -25.58 -4.40
CA ARG A 40 -12.34 -25.72 -5.60
C ARG A 40 -13.72 -26.38 -5.38
N SER A 41 -13.90 -27.11 -4.29
CA SER A 41 -15.18 -27.75 -3.94
C SER A 41 -16.17 -26.81 -3.23
N TYR A 42 -15.77 -25.57 -2.91
CA TYR A 42 -16.70 -24.57 -2.40
C TYR A 42 -17.82 -24.27 -3.39
N SER A 43 -18.97 -23.84 -2.87
CA SER A 43 -19.99 -23.27 -3.74
C SER A 43 -19.43 -22.06 -4.48
N VAL A 44 -19.98 -21.74 -5.65
CA VAL A 44 -19.49 -20.62 -6.48
C VAL A 44 -19.42 -19.31 -5.69
N LYS A 45 -20.38 -19.09 -4.77
CA LYS A 45 -20.42 -17.89 -3.90
C LYS A 45 -19.29 -17.89 -2.88
N GLU A 46 -19.06 -19.02 -2.21
CA GLU A 46 -17.99 -19.18 -1.21
C GLU A 46 -16.61 -19.11 -1.86
N HIS A 47 -16.42 -19.75 -3.02
CA HIS A 47 -15.20 -19.65 -3.80
C HIS A 47 -14.89 -18.20 -4.18
N THR A 48 -15.88 -17.49 -4.72
CA THR A 48 -15.73 -16.06 -5.07
C THR A 48 -15.42 -15.19 -3.86
N ALA A 49 -16.05 -15.46 -2.71
CA ALA A 49 -15.77 -14.74 -1.48
C ALA A 49 -14.34 -15.00 -0.99
N CYS A 50 -13.87 -16.24 -1.05
CA CYS A 50 -12.51 -16.63 -0.72
C CYS A 50 -11.49 -15.89 -1.61
N ILE A 51 -11.64 -15.95 -2.95
CA ILE A 51 -10.75 -15.28 -3.89
C ILE A 51 -10.66 -13.77 -3.57
N LYS A 52 -11.81 -13.11 -3.37
CA LYS A 52 -11.84 -11.67 -3.04
C LYS A 52 -11.14 -11.36 -1.71
N LEU A 53 -11.29 -12.22 -0.71
CA LEU A 53 -10.64 -12.05 0.60
C LEU A 53 -9.12 -12.23 0.48
N VAL A 54 -8.66 -13.22 -0.28
CA VAL A 54 -7.23 -13.47 -0.49
C VAL A 54 -6.61 -12.34 -1.31
N ASP A 55 -7.20 -11.99 -2.45
CA ASP A 55 -6.76 -10.86 -3.29
C ASP A 55 -6.67 -9.57 -2.47
N SER A 56 -7.72 -9.23 -1.71
CA SER A 56 -7.73 -8.04 -0.87
C SER A 56 -6.64 -8.08 0.20
N SER A 57 -6.33 -9.24 0.75
CA SER A 57 -5.32 -9.39 1.80
C SER A 57 -3.91 -9.20 1.25
N ILE A 58 -3.63 -9.79 0.09
CA ILE A 58 -2.33 -9.64 -0.60
C ILE A 58 -2.11 -8.19 -1.03
N VAL A 59 -3.13 -7.54 -1.59
CA VAL A 59 -3.09 -6.11 -1.96
C VAL A 59 -2.75 -5.24 -0.75
N LYS A 60 -3.42 -5.47 0.39
CA LYS A 60 -3.17 -4.70 1.62
C LYS A 60 -1.75 -4.95 2.16
N ALA A 61 -1.29 -6.20 2.14
CA ALA A 61 0.07 -6.56 2.57
C ALA A 61 1.14 -5.89 1.68
N TYR A 62 0.95 -5.90 0.37
CA TYR A 62 1.83 -5.21 -0.59
C TYR A 62 1.97 -3.71 -0.24
N TRP A 63 0.84 -3.02 -0.05
CA TRP A 63 0.85 -1.60 0.31
C TRP A 63 1.44 -1.33 1.69
N ALA A 64 1.17 -2.19 2.68
CA ALA A 64 1.80 -2.08 4.00
C ALA A 64 3.33 -2.18 3.90
N GLY A 65 3.87 -3.10 3.10
CA GLY A 65 5.31 -3.22 2.83
C GLY A 65 5.89 -1.97 2.15
N LYS A 66 5.24 -1.49 1.08
CA LYS A 66 5.64 -0.26 0.37
C LYS A 66 5.64 0.98 1.28
N MET A 67 4.58 1.14 2.07
CA MET A 67 4.47 2.23 3.04
C MET A 67 5.49 2.08 4.17
N SER A 68 5.84 0.86 4.59
CA SER A 68 6.89 0.59 5.59
C SER A 68 8.26 1.08 5.10
N GLN A 69 8.58 0.84 3.83
CA GLN A 69 9.80 1.38 3.20
C GLN A 69 9.81 2.92 3.19
N PHE A 70 8.70 3.54 2.81
CA PHE A 70 8.53 5.00 2.91
C PHE A 70 8.74 5.50 4.35
N CYS A 71 8.22 4.77 5.32
CA CYS A 71 8.33 5.07 6.74
C CYS A 71 9.76 4.96 7.29
N LYS A 72 10.56 4.05 6.74
CA LYS A 72 11.99 3.87 7.08
C LYS A 72 12.90 4.89 6.38
N SER A 73 12.45 5.53 5.29
CA SER A 73 13.27 6.49 4.53
C SER A 73 13.66 7.75 5.35
N PRO A 74 14.95 8.10 5.41
CA PRO A 74 15.44 9.29 6.11
C PRO A 74 15.08 10.61 5.38
N PHE A 75 14.79 10.54 4.08
CA PHE A 75 14.52 11.72 3.24
C PHE A 75 13.11 12.28 3.39
N ASN A 76 12.20 11.52 4.03
CA ASN A 76 10.79 11.90 4.15
C ASN A 76 10.41 12.42 5.56
N ARG A 77 11.32 13.02 6.32
CA ARG A 77 11.02 13.51 7.69
C ARG A 77 10.12 14.76 7.64
N SER A 78 8.80 14.55 7.60
CA SER A 78 7.80 15.60 7.81
C SER A 78 7.21 15.53 9.22
N ALA A 79 6.80 16.67 9.76
CA ALA A 79 6.04 16.74 11.01
C ALA A 79 4.71 15.97 10.84
N GLY A 80 4.54 14.87 11.60
CA GLY A 80 3.37 13.99 11.51
C GLY A 80 3.59 12.64 10.82
N LYS A 81 4.74 12.44 10.15
CA LYS A 81 5.12 11.15 9.55
C LYS A 81 5.11 10.02 10.59
N ASP A 82 5.65 10.26 11.78
CA ASP A 82 5.76 9.21 12.80
C ASP A 82 4.39 8.69 13.28
N ARG A 83 3.37 9.56 13.29
CA ARG A 83 1.99 9.16 13.62
C ARG A 83 1.38 8.32 12.52
N GLN A 84 1.55 8.73 11.26
CA GLN A 84 1.08 7.98 10.09
C GLN A 84 1.79 6.63 9.95
N CYS A 85 3.09 6.59 10.25
CA CYS A 85 3.93 5.42 10.11
C CYS A 85 3.80 4.40 11.24
N ARG A 86 3.21 4.77 12.39
CA ARG A 86 3.06 3.85 13.52
C ARG A 86 2.21 2.63 13.16
N ALA A 87 1.05 2.85 12.57
CA ALA A 87 0.15 1.77 12.16
C ALA A 87 0.76 0.89 11.06
N VAL A 88 1.42 1.53 10.09
CA VAL A 88 2.11 0.83 8.98
C VAL A 88 3.24 -0.05 9.49
N LYS A 89 4.06 0.44 10.43
CA LYS A 89 5.14 -0.35 11.04
C LYS A 89 4.58 -1.56 11.79
N MET A 90 3.51 -1.37 12.58
CA MET A 90 2.85 -2.46 13.29
C MET A 90 2.35 -3.54 12.32
N LEU A 91 1.67 -3.15 11.25
CA LEU A 91 1.19 -4.09 10.21
C LEU A 91 2.35 -4.81 9.50
N SER A 92 3.39 -4.07 9.11
CA SER A 92 4.59 -4.66 8.47
C SER A 92 5.27 -5.67 9.38
N CYS A 93 5.45 -5.38 10.67
CA CYS A 93 6.07 -6.31 11.62
C CYS A 93 5.23 -7.57 11.80
N ALA A 94 3.90 -7.46 11.88
CA ALA A 94 3.03 -8.62 11.97
C ALA A 94 3.13 -9.51 10.70
N LEU A 95 3.20 -8.89 9.52
CA LEU A 95 3.40 -9.62 8.26
C LEU A 95 4.78 -10.29 8.21
N ASP A 96 5.84 -9.63 8.67
CA ASP A 96 7.19 -10.21 8.75
C ASP A 96 7.23 -11.42 9.70
N GLU A 97 6.57 -11.33 10.85
CA GLU A 97 6.47 -12.45 11.82
C GLU A 97 5.70 -13.64 11.24
N ILE A 98 4.56 -13.38 10.59
CA ILE A 98 3.79 -14.41 9.89
C ILE A 98 4.68 -15.07 8.81
N SER A 99 5.36 -14.26 7.99
CA SER A 99 6.24 -14.76 6.94
C SER A 99 7.37 -15.62 7.50
N GLY A 100 8.00 -15.21 8.62
CA GLY A 100 9.07 -15.98 9.25
C GLY A 100 8.63 -17.38 9.68
N ARG A 101 7.40 -17.51 10.22
CA ARG A 101 6.85 -18.81 10.62
C ARG A 101 6.55 -19.77 9.47
N TYR A 102 6.36 -19.25 8.26
CA TYR A 102 6.00 -20.04 7.07
C TYR A 102 7.15 -20.20 6.07
N LEU A 103 8.25 -19.46 6.21
CA LEU A 103 9.44 -19.55 5.36
C LEU A 103 10.59 -20.33 6.00
N GLU A 104 10.46 -20.77 7.25
CA GLU A 104 11.33 -21.75 7.86
C GLU A 104 10.89 -23.18 7.47
N GLU A 105 11.15 -23.56 6.22
CA GLU A 105 11.21 -24.96 5.76
C GLU A 105 12.56 -25.24 5.06
#